data_AF-A0A1W2H172-F1
#
_entry.id   AF-A0A1W2H172-F1
#
_cell.length_a   1.000
_cell.length_b   1.000
_cell.length_c   1.000
_cell.angle_alpha   90.00
_cell.angle_beta   90.00
_cell.angle_gamma   90.00
#
_symmetry.space_group_name_H-M   'P 1'
#
loop_
_entity.id
_entity.type
_entity.pdbx_description
1 polymer ?
#
loop_
_entity_poly.entity_id
_entity_poly.type
_entity_poly.pdbx_seq_one_letter_code
_entity_poly.pdbx_strand_id
1 'polypeptide(L)'
;MNYKFKTPQLSLPRLLKNNLPLVFILGWFISLQSCDSSSFRFGEDKISQTDSLFLGIHLGMAQKDFFDHCTELNKQQIITQGPGGNTNVEYRIKNEFDNEVSMRFFPTFIDNKVYEMPVTYSYIAWAPWNKHYWSDSLLEKVLVKYKEWYGDDFKLLNHPTQGKVYYKIDGKRRINLFVQDEQYVQAVFTDLKVEKRLKEEFEKSLEKEKELND
;
A
#
# COMPACT_ATOMS: atom_id res chain seq x y z
N MET A 1 -71.34 15.87 -28.06
CA MET A 1 -70.29 16.84 -28.48
C MET A 1 -69.35 16.08 -29.42
N ASN A 2 -69.51 16.10 -30.75
CA ASN A 2 -69.08 17.14 -31.72
C ASN A 2 -67.61 17.54 -31.47
N TYR A 3 -66.59 17.36 -32.33
CA TYR A 3 -66.37 17.02 -33.76
C TYR A 3 -64.98 16.31 -33.88
N LYS A 4 -64.77 15.23 -34.67
CA LYS A 4 -64.50 15.06 -36.12
C LYS A 4 -63.10 15.49 -36.65
N PHE A 5 -62.24 14.48 -36.86
CA PHE A 5 -61.17 14.24 -37.86
C PHE A 5 -60.67 15.35 -38.81
N LYS A 6 -59.34 15.45 -39.01
CA LYS A 6 -58.60 15.09 -40.27
C LYS A 6 -57.07 15.32 -40.19
N THR A 7 -56.28 14.34 -40.65
CA THR A 7 -54.89 14.46 -41.17
C THR A 7 -54.93 14.44 -42.72
N PRO A 8 -53.84 14.42 -43.53
CA PRO A 8 -52.41 14.78 -43.38
C PRO A 8 -51.85 15.63 -44.59
N GLN A 9 -50.51 15.77 -44.67
CA GLN A 9 -49.61 15.79 -45.87
C GLN A 9 -48.82 17.08 -46.21
N LEU A 10 -47.49 16.94 -46.07
CA LEU A 10 -46.40 17.19 -47.03
C LEU A 10 -46.08 18.61 -47.57
N SER A 11 -44.86 19.10 -47.30
CA SER A 11 -43.86 19.44 -48.34
C SER A 11 -42.53 19.93 -47.74
N LEU A 12 -41.42 19.35 -48.22
CA LEU A 12 -40.06 19.92 -48.30
C LEU A 12 -39.82 20.16 -49.81
N PRO A 13 -38.95 21.09 -50.30
CA PRO A 13 -37.56 21.19 -49.85
C PRO A 13 -36.79 22.54 -50.09
N ARG A 14 -35.48 22.47 -49.82
CA ARG A 14 -34.31 23.12 -50.47
C ARG A 14 -33.81 24.53 -50.05
N LEU A 15 -32.61 24.46 -49.45
CA LEU A 15 -31.33 25.12 -49.83
C LEU A 15 -31.25 26.66 -49.77
N LEU A 16 -30.23 27.18 -49.09
CA LEU A 16 -28.95 27.60 -49.70
C LEU A 16 -28.06 28.38 -48.71
N LYS A 17 -26.77 27.98 -48.66
CA LYS A 17 -25.53 28.80 -48.63
C LYS A 17 -25.29 29.74 -47.44
N ASN A 18 -24.34 29.39 -46.56
CA ASN A 18 -22.91 29.78 -46.56
C ASN A 18 -22.64 31.21 -46.02
N ASN A 19 -21.76 31.33 -45.02
CA ASN A 19 -20.48 32.06 -45.07
C ASN A 19 -19.90 32.32 -43.65
N LEU A 20 -18.71 31.75 -43.40
CA LEU A 20 -17.70 32.14 -42.39
C LEU A 20 -16.92 33.35 -43.00
N PRO A 21 -16.43 34.40 -42.26
CA PRO A 21 -15.25 34.28 -41.38
C PRO A 21 -15.00 35.31 -40.22
N LEU A 22 -14.21 34.84 -39.23
CA LEU A 22 -13.10 35.48 -38.47
C LEU A 22 -12.95 37.01 -38.40
N VAL A 23 -12.98 37.58 -37.18
CA VAL A 23 -12.11 38.67 -36.62
C VAL A 23 -12.23 38.60 -35.07
N PHE A 24 -11.28 38.07 -34.29
CA PHE A 24 -10.05 38.66 -33.72
C PHE A 24 -10.21 39.82 -32.69
N ILE A 25 -9.70 39.55 -31.46
CA ILE A 25 -8.82 40.40 -30.61
C ILE A 25 -9.35 40.95 -29.26
N LEU A 26 -8.55 40.60 -28.23
CA LEU A 26 -8.34 41.19 -26.88
C LEU A 26 -9.56 41.24 -25.94
N GLY A 27 -9.53 40.75 -24.71
CA GLY A 27 -8.42 40.48 -23.79
C GLY A 27 -8.93 40.89 -22.41
N TRP A 28 -9.29 39.92 -21.56
CA TRP A 28 -9.55 40.17 -20.16
C TRP A 28 -8.72 39.21 -19.30
N PHE A 29 -7.58 39.75 -18.91
CA PHE A 29 -6.84 39.43 -17.70
C PHE A 29 -7.82 39.27 -16.53
N ILE A 30 -8.00 38.04 -16.06
CA ILE A 30 -8.18 37.80 -14.62
C ILE A 30 -7.22 36.68 -14.26
N SER A 31 -6.09 37.11 -13.70
CA SER A 31 -5.12 36.29 -13.02
C SER A 31 -5.78 35.61 -11.82
N LEU A 32 -6.04 34.31 -11.95
CA LEU A 32 -6.15 33.41 -10.80
C LEU A 32 -4.85 32.61 -10.72
N GLN A 33 -3.79 33.27 -10.27
CA GLN A 33 -2.67 32.59 -9.64
C GLN A 33 -3.13 32.24 -8.22
N SER A 34 -3.72 31.05 -8.07
CA SER A 34 -4.00 30.46 -6.77
C SER A 34 -3.93 28.94 -6.89
N CYS A 35 -2.75 28.40 -6.68
CA CYS A 35 -2.51 27.47 -5.58
C CYS A 35 -1.00 27.35 -5.44
N ASP A 36 -0.46 27.91 -4.37
CA ASP A 36 0.85 27.53 -3.87
C ASP A 36 0.69 26.15 -3.22
N SER A 37 0.51 25.11 -4.04
CA SER A 37 0.74 23.75 -3.57
C SER A 37 2.25 23.65 -3.46
N SER A 38 2.77 23.84 -2.25
CA SER A 38 4.11 23.41 -1.90
C SER A 38 4.24 21.94 -2.31
N SER A 39 4.75 21.74 -3.52
CA SER A 39 5.27 20.45 -3.96
C SER A 39 6.44 20.20 -3.03
N PHE A 40 6.18 19.43 -1.98
CA PHE A 40 7.19 18.87 -1.11
C PHE A 40 8.23 18.24 -2.04
N ARG A 41 9.39 18.90 -2.18
CA ARG A 41 10.51 18.38 -2.95
C ARG A 41 11.08 17.24 -2.13
N PHE A 42 10.49 16.07 -2.27
CA PHE A 42 11.07 14.81 -1.83
C PHE A 42 12.46 14.75 -2.47
N GLY A 43 13.51 14.65 -1.66
CA GLY A 43 14.85 14.43 -2.18
C GLY A 43 14.84 13.15 -2.99
N GLU A 44 15.00 13.25 -4.31
CA GLU A 44 14.97 12.11 -5.22
C GLU A 44 16.26 11.27 -5.06
N ASP A 45 16.37 10.54 -3.97
CA ASP A 45 16.93 9.19 -4.09
C ASP A 45 15.90 8.42 -4.91
N LYS A 46 16.22 8.08 -6.16
CA LYS A 46 15.32 7.34 -7.06
C LYS A 46 14.76 6.11 -6.33
N ILE A 47 13.50 6.16 -5.92
CA ILE A 47 12.80 5.03 -5.29
C ILE A 47 12.83 3.89 -6.30
N SER A 48 13.64 2.87 -6.03
CA SER A 48 13.65 1.66 -6.83
C SER A 48 12.30 0.97 -6.70
N GLN A 49 11.76 0.42 -7.78
CA GLN A 49 10.50 -0.34 -7.76
C GLN A 49 10.52 -1.49 -6.73
N THR A 50 11.71 -2.00 -6.39
CA THR A 50 11.94 -3.03 -5.37
C THR A 50 11.73 -2.56 -3.92
N ASP A 51 11.72 -1.25 -3.68
CA ASP A 51 11.68 -0.68 -2.33
C ASP A 51 10.25 -0.41 -1.88
N SER A 52 9.34 -0.23 -2.85
CA SER A 52 7.91 0.00 -2.63
C SER A 52 7.24 -1.21 -2.00
N LEU A 53 6.56 -0.99 -0.87
CA LEU A 53 5.81 -2.00 -0.13
C LEU A 53 4.33 -1.97 -0.54
N PHE A 54 3.55 -1.05 0.02
CA PHE A 54 2.11 -0.91 -0.18
C PHE A 54 1.70 0.51 0.25
N LEU A 55 0.55 1.00 -0.22
CA LEU A 55 0.01 2.33 0.14
C LEU A 55 1.02 3.48 -0.04
N GLY A 56 1.99 3.37 -0.96
CA GLY A 56 3.05 4.38 -1.16
C GLY A 56 4.19 4.33 -0.13
N ILE A 57 4.17 3.39 0.81
CA ILE A 57 5.25 3.18 1.80
C ILE A 57 6.38 2.37 1.17
N HIS A 58 7.62 2.65 1.54
CA HIS A 58 8.80 1.95 1.03
C HIS A 58 9.89 1.76 2.10
N LEU A 59 10.79 0.79 1.90
CA LEU A 59 11.99 0.65 2.73
C LEU A 59 12.92 1.85 2.54
N GLY A 60 13.61 2.26 3.61
CA GLY A 60 14.46 3.44 3.63
C GLY A 60 13.72 4.78 3.71
N MET A 61 12.37 4.79 3.72
CA MET A 61 11.56 5.98 3.96
C MET A 61 11.98 6.65 5.27
N ALA A 62 12.16 7.97 5.27
CA ALA A 62 12.49 8.68 6.50
C ALA A 62 11.33 8.57 7.50
N GLN A 63 11.66 8.46 8.78
CA GLN A 63 10.66 8.29 9.84
C GLN A 63 9.61 9.40 9.84
N LYS A 64 10.04 10.66 9.65
CA LYS A 64 9.13 11.80 9.54
C LYS A 64 8.17 11.63 8.36
N ASP A 65 8.68 11.25 7.20
CA ASP A 65 7.88 11.08 5.98
C ASP A 65 6.85 9.96 6.15
N PHE A 66 7.19 8.87 6.86
CA PHE A 66 6.22 7.82 7.20
C PHE A 66 5.04 8.37 8.01
N PHE A 67 5.29 9.16 9.05
CA PHE A 67 4.23 9.72 9.89
C PHE A 67 3.39 10.76 9.15
N ASP A 68 4.02 11.63 8.36
CA ASP A 68 3.32 12.62 7.54
C ASP A 68 2.42 11.93 6.50
N HIS A 69 2.95 10.89 5.85
CA HIS A 69 2.21 10.09 4.87
C HIS A 69 1.02 9.37 5.50
N CYS A 70 1.19 8.74 6.67
CA CYS A 70 0.08 8.12 7.39
C CYS A 70 -0.97 9.16 7.84
N THR A 71 -0.53 10.36 8.22
CA THR A 71 -1.44 11.45 8.56
C THR A 71 -2.32 11.84 7.38
N GLU A 72 -1.74 11.91 6.19
CA GLU A 72 -2.47 12.23 4.96
C GLU A 72 -3.44 11.10 4.56
N LEU A 73 -3.00 9.84 4.58
CA LEU A 73 -3.88 8.70 4.32
C LEU A 73 -5.05 8.63 5.31
N ASN A 74 -4.84 8.99 6.58
CA ASN A 74 -5.89 9.03 7.60
C ASN A 74 -6.88 10.18 7.36
N LYS A 75 -6.43 11.37 6.94
CA LYS A 75 -7.33 12.46 6.53
C LYS A 75 -8.22 12.05 5.35
N GLN A 76 -7.68 11.24 4.44
CA GLN A 76 -8.40 10.67 3.32
C GLN A 76 -9.28 9.46 3.69
N GLN A 77 -9.30 9.07 4.97
CA GLN A 77 -10.04 7.92 5.50
C GLN A 77 -9.66 6.58 4.85
N ILE A 78 -8.44 6.49 4.29
CA ILE A 78 -7.91 5.25 3.70
C ILE A 78 -7.47 4.31 4.82
N ILE A 79 -6.77 4.85 5.81
CA ILE A 79 -6.34 4.12 7.01
C ILE A 79 -6.96 4.73 8.25
N THR A 80 -6.96 3.95 9.34
CA THR A 80 -7.36 4.40 10.67
C THR A 80 -6.30 4.00 11.70
N GLN A 81 -6.44 4.51 12.91
CA GLN A 81 -5.71 3.96 14.06
C GLN A 81 -6.32 2.61 14.46
N GLY A 82 -5.52 1.56 14.46
CA GLY A 82 -5.92 0.22 14.90
C GLY A 82 -5.98 0.08 16.44
N PRO A 83 -6.61 -0.97 16.96
CA PRO A 83 -6.57 -1.28 18.39
C PRO A 83 -5.14 -1.61 18.85
N GLY A 84 -4.83 -1.27 20.10
CA GLY A 84 -3.50 -1.46 20.70
C GLY A 84 -2.67 -0.18 20.88
N GLY A 85 -3.18 1.00 20.50
CA GLY A 85 -2.58 2.30 20.84
C GLY A 85 -2.11 3.10 19.62
N ASN A 86 -1.26 4.11 19.87
CA ASN A 86 -0.86 5.14 18.90
C ASN A 86 0.10 4.67 17.80
N THR A 87 0.53 3.41 17.85
CA THR A 87 1.56 2.85 16.96
C THR A 87 1.03 1.75 16.07
N ASN A 88 -0.29 1.59 15.91
CA ASN A 88 -0.84 0.61 14.98
C ASN A 88 -1.65 1.33 13.90
N VAL A 89 -1.14 1.32 12.67
CA VAL A 89 -1.92 1.75 11.49
C VAL A 89 -2.76 0.57 11.02
N GLU A 90 -4.05 0.80 10.73
CA GLU A 90 -4.97 -0.22 10.20
C GLU A 90 -5.50 0.20 8.82
N TYR A 91 -5.36 -0.69 7.85
CA TYR A 91 -6.03 -0.63 6.54
C TYR A 91 -7.07 -1.75 6.44
N ARG A 92 -8.30 -1.41 6.05
CA ARG A 92 -9.41 -2.38 5.92
C ARG A 92 -9.64 -2.75 4.46
N ILE A 93 -9.30 -3.99 4.12
CA ILE A 93 -9.42 -4.51 2.76
C ILE A 93 -10.81 -5.14 2.60
N LYS A 94 -11.70 -4.49 1.85
CA LYS A 94 -13.14 -4.83 1.80
C LYS A 94 -13.57 -5.69 0.60
N ASN A 95 -12.75 -5.83 -0.45
CA ASN A 95 -13.18 -6.49 -1.71
C ASN A 95 -12.10 -7.35 -2.38
N GLU A 96 -11.01 -7.66 -1.68
CA GLU A 96 -9.92 -8.50 -2.25
C GLU A 96 -9.87 -9.91 -1.66
N PHE A 97 -10.65 -10.15 -0.62
CA PHE A 97 -10.81 -11.41 0.08
C PHE A 97 -12.30 -11.75 0.17
N ASP A 98 -12.62 -12.97 0.55
CA ASP A 98 -13.99 -13.46 0.76
C ASP A 98 -14.70 -12.82 1.96
N ASN A 99 -13.96 -12.12 2.82
CA ASN A 99 -14.50 -11.27 3.88
C ASN A 99 -13.56 -10.10 4.15
N GLU A 100 -13.98 -9.12 4.95
CA GLU A 100 -13.14 -7.97 5.27
C GLU A 100 -11.90 -8.42 6.05
N VAL A 101 -10.73 -7.97 5.60
CA VAL A 101 -9.44 -8.25 6.24
C VAL A 101 -8.85 -6.96 6.81
N SER A 102 -8.47 -7.01 8.09
CA SER A 102 -7.63 -6.00 8.71
C SER A 102 -6.17 -6.27 8.35
N MET A 103 -5.52 -5.26 7.78
CA MET A 103 -4.08 -5.21 7.55
C MET A 103 -3.49 -4.16 8.49
N ARG A 104 -2.67 -4.57 9.45
CA ARG A 104 -2.03 -3.67 10.41
C ARG A 104 -0.53 -3.68 10.26
N PHE A 105 0.09 -2.52 10.39
CA PHE A 105 1.52 -2.38 10.21
C PHE A 105 2.08 -1.22 11.03
N PHE A 106 3.35 -1.38 11.42
CA PHE A 106 4.14 -0.30 12.00
C PHE A 106 5.63 -0.63 11.84
N PRO A 107 6.43 0.27 11.24
CA PRO A 107 7.82 -0.03 10.93
C PRO A 107 8.74 -0.02 12.15
N THR A 108 9.82 -0.79 12.04
CA THR A 108 11.03 -0.61 12.85
C THR A 108 11.95 0.38 12.13
N PHE A 109 12.43 1.38 12.87
CA PHE A 109 13.34 2.39 12.34
C PHE A 109 14.77 2.14 12.79
N ILE A 110 15.71 2.28 11.84
CA ILE A 110 17.16 2.32 12.09
C ILE A 110 17.69 3.55 11.37
N ASP A 111 18.53 4.35 12.05
CA ASP A 111 19.03 5.63 11.53
C ASP A 111 17.91 6.56 11.02
N ASN A 112 16.78 6.61 11.74
CA ASN A 112 15.57 7.37 11.39
C ASN A 112 14.99 7.02 10.01
N LYS A 113 15.22 5.79 9.52
CA LYS A 113 14.67 5.28 8.27
C LYS A 113 13.98 3.93 8.49
N VAL A 114 12.93 3.66 7.72
CA VAL A 114 12.24 2.37 7.74
C VAL A 114 13.22 1.27 7.35
N TYR A 115 13.53 0.39 8.31
CA TYR A 115 14.40 -0.77 8.10
C TYR A 115 13.57 -2.03 7.85
N GLU A 116 12.53 -2.21 8.66
CA GLU A 116 11.67 -3.38 8.61
C GLU A 116 10.21 -2.95 8.74
N MET A 117 9.33 -3.65 8.03
CA MET A 117 7.88 -3.43 8.09
C MET A 117 7.17 -4.74 8.43
N PRO A 118 6.93 -5.02 9.72
CA PRO A 118 5.98 -6.05 10.13
C PRO A 118 4.56 -5.67 9.74
N VAL A 119 3.82 -6.63 9.18
CA VAL A 119 2.41 -6.50 8.82
C VAL A 119 1.63 -7.72 9.30
N THR A 120 0.54 -7.51 10.03
CA THR A 120 -0.40 -8.58 10.40
C THR A 120 -1.67 -8.49 9.58
N TYR A 121 -2.17 -9.63 9.11
CA TYR A 121 -3.47 -9.78 8.47
C TYR A 121 -4.38 -10.64 9.35
N SER A 122 -5.64 -10.23 9.48
CA SER A 122 -6.68 -11.05 10.12
C SER A 122 -8.05 -10.74 9.53
N TYR A 123 -8.93 -11.74 9.48
CA TYR A 123 -10.33 -11.48 9.16
C TYR A 123 -10.99 -10.66 10.27
N ILE A 124 -11.78 -9.65 9.89
CA ILE A 124 -12.60 -8.89 10.85
C ILE A 124 -13.61 -9.81 11.52
N ALA A 125 -14.14 -10.79 10.78
CA ALA A 125 -15.10 -11.77 11.28
C ALA A 125 -14.47 -12.95 12.05
N TRP A 126 -13.17 -12.90 12.36
CA TRP A 126 -12.51 -13.97 13.10
C TRP A 126 -13.17 -14.21 14.47
N ALA A 127 -13.32 -15.49 14.80
CA ALA A 127 -13.68 -15.95 16.14
C ALA A 127 -13.10 -17.35 16.38
N PRO A 128 -12.81 -17.76 17.64
CA PRO A 128 -12.23 -19.07 17.94
C PRO A 128 -13.05 -20.27 17.42
N TRP A 129 -14.37 -20.10 17.34
CA TRP A 129 -15.31 -21.12 16.86
C TRP A 129 -15.51 -21.11 15.33
N ASN A 130 -15.01 -20.11 14.60
CA ASN A 130 -15.18 -19.99 13.16
C ASN A 130 -13.87 -20.30 12.40
N LYS A 131 -13.57 -21.60 12.26
CA LYS A 131 -12.34 -22.10 11.63
C LYS A 131 -12.13 -21.62 10.19
N HIS A 132 -13.19 -21.25 9.47
CA HIS A 132 -13.08 -20.72 8.11
C HIS A 132 -12.29 -19.42 8.05
N TYR A 133 -12.35 -18.61 9.12
CA TYR A 133 -11.65 -17.34 9.23
C TYR A 133 -10.30 -17.45 9.95
N TRP A 134 -9.74 -18.65 10.11
CA TRP A 134 -8.45 -18.82 10.75
C TRP A 134 -7.28 -18.46 9.82
N SER A 135 -6.15 -18.17 10.43
CA SER A 135 -4.93 -17.71 9.76
C SER A 135 -4.40 -18.68 8.70
N ASP A 136 -4.53 -20.00 8.89
CA ASP A 136 -4.10 -21.00 7.90
C ASP A 136 -4.82 -20.81 6.55
N SER A 137 -6.14 -20.57 6.59
CA SER A 137 -6.97 -20.28 5.41
C SER A 137 -6.65 -18.90 4.82
N LEU A 138 -6.40 -17.91 5.69
CA LEU A 138 -6.03 -16.57 5.25
C LEU A 138 -4.65 -16.54 4.58
N LEU A 139 -3.68 -17.33 5.04
CA LEU A 139 -2.31 -17.36 4.53
C LEU A 139 -2.28 -17.70 3.04
N GLU A 140 -3.07 -18.68 2.61
CA GLU A 140 -3.15 -19.07 1.20
C GLU A 140 -3.61 -17.91 0.31
N LYS A 141 -4.62 -17.15 0.78
CA LYS A 141 -5.17 -16.00 0.05
C LYS A 141 -4.21 -14.80 0.07
N VAL A 142 -3.57 -14.53 1.20
CA VAL A 142 -2.55 -13.47 1.31
C VAL A 142 -1.37 -13.80 0.40
N LEU A 143 -0.94 -15.07 0.33
CA LEU A 143 0.14 -15.49 -0.57
C LEU A 143 -0.23 -15.24 -2.04
N VAL A 144 -1.46 -15.53 -2.47
CA VAL A 144 -1.92 -15.22 -3.84
C VAL A 144 -1.80 -13.72 -4.12
N LYS A 145 -2.26 -12.86 -3.20
CA LYS A 145 -2.13 -11.40 -3.33
C LYS A 145 -0.67 -10.93 -3.37
N TYR A 146 0.19 -11.51 -2.55
CA TYR A 146 1.61 -11.20 -2.55
C TYR A 146 2.30 -11.61 -3.84
N LYS A 147 1.88 -12.73 -4.46
CA LYS A 147 2.37 -13.15 -5.77
C LYS A 147 1.91 -12.19 -6.88
N GLU A 148 0.69 -11.67 -6.80
CA GLU A 148 0.19 -10.63 -7.71
C GLU A 148 0.96 -9.32 -7.56
N TRP A 149 1.26 -8.88 -6.33
CA TRP A 149 1.91 -7.59 -6.07
C TRP A 149 3.43 -7.60 -6.22
N TYR A 150 4.08 -8.71 -5.89
CA TYR A 150 5.54 -8.78 -5.78
C TYR A 150 6.18 -9.85 -6.69
N GLY A 151 5.39 -10.65 -7.40
CA GLY A 151 5.87 -11.72 -8.28
C GLY A 151 5.77 -13.11 -7.66
N ASP A 152 5.74 -14.13 -8.53
CA ASP A 152 5.29 -15.49 -8.19
C ASP A 152 6.36 -16.44 -7.58
N ASP A 153 7.60 -15.98 -7.50
CA ASP A 153 8.81 -16.74 -7.11
C ASP A 153 9.00 -16.91 -5.58
N PHE A 154 7.91 -16.94 -4.81
CA PHE A 154 7.96 -17.28 -3.40
C PHE A 154 8.37 -18.74 -3.19
N LYS A 155 9.35 -18.95 -2.30
CA LYS A 155 9.87 -20.27 -1.90
C LYS A 155 9.30 -20.66 -0.55
N LEU A 156 9.09 -21.96 -0.34
CA LEU A 156 8.64 -22.50 0.94
C LEU A 156 9.82 -23.01 1.77
N LEU A 157 9.89 -22.56 3.01
CA LEU A 157 10.78 -23.06 4.06
C LEU A 157 9.93 -23.64 5.20
N ASN A 158 10.27 -24.83 5.67
CA ASN A 158 9.68 -25.39 6.89
C ASN A 158 10.57 -25.02 8.09
N HIS A 159 10.16 -24.03 8.87
CA HIS A 159 10.86 -23.60 10.06
C HIS A 159 10.46 -24.48 11.26
N PRO A 160 11.41 -24.93 12.10
CA PRO A 160 11.11 -25.84 13.21
C PRO A 160 10.08 -25.29 14.20
N THR A 161 9.99 -23.97 14.35
CA THR A 161 9.05 -23.32 15.31
C THR A 161 7.92 -22.53 14.66
N GLN A 162 8.09 -22.04 13.42
CA GLN A 162 7.10 -21.18 12.74
C GLN A 162 6.27 -21.97 11.70
N GLY A 163 6.58 -23.26 11.51
CA GLY A 163 5.92 -24.07 10.50
C GLY A 163 6.26 -23.59 9.08
N LYS A 164 5.23 -23.40 8.25
CA LYS A 164 5.39 -22.99 6.85
C LYS A 164 5.70 -21.50 6.75
N VAL A 165 6.89 -21.17 6.26
CA VAL A 165 7.31 -19.80 5.95
C VAL A 165 7.50 -19.69 4.44
N TYR A 166 6.68 -18.86 3.80
CA TYR A 166 6.91 -18.46 2.42
C TYR A 166 7.84 -17.26 2.42
N TYR A 167 8.91 -17.34 1.64
CA TYR A 167 9.87 -16.25 1.54
C TYR A 167 10.21 -15.91 0.10
N LYS A 168 10.52 -14.63 -0.14
CA LYS A 168 11.01 -14.11 -1.41
C LYS A 168 12.12 -13.11 -1.15
N ILE A 169 13.16 -13.14 -1.99
CA ILE A 169 14.18 -12.10 -2.04
C ILE A 169 13.94 -11.31 -3.31
N ASP A 170 13.69 -10.01 -3.16
CA ASP A 170 13.38 -9.08 -4.23
C ASP A 170 14.40 -7.93 -4.21
N GLY A 171 15.46 -8.05 -5.01
CA GLY A 171 16.58 -7.12 -4.96
C GLY A 171 17.23 -7.08 -3.57
N LYS A 172 17.16 -5.91 -2.90
CA LYS A 172 17.69 -5.72 -1.54
C LYS A 172 16.69 -6.01 -0.42
N ARG A 173 15.49 -6.50 -0.74
CA ARG A 173 14.41 -6.74 0.21
C ARG A 173 14.15 -8.22 0.39
N ARG A 174 13.92 -8.66 1.62
CA ARG A 174 13.32 -9.96 1.93
C ARG A 174 11.86 -9.77 2.33
N ILE A 175 10.99 -10.63 1.83
CA ILE A 175 9.59 -10.74 2.24
C ILE A 175 9.41 -12.13 2.84
N ASN A 176 9.05 -12.20 4.11
CA ASN A 176 8.63 -13.44 4.77
C ASN A 176 7.12 -13.39 5.02
N LEU A 177 6.42 -14.50 4.86
CA LEU A 177 4.99 -14.64 5.08
C LEU A 177 4.71 -15.98 5.77
N PHE A 178 4.07 -15.95 6.94
CA PHE A 178 3.83 -17.13 7.77
C PHE A 178 2.63 -16.95 8.70
N VAL A 179 2.13 -18.04 9.27
CA VAL A 179 1.11 -18.00 10.33
C VAL A 179 1.78 -17.63 11.65
N GLN A 180 1.28 -16.56 12.29
CA GLN A 180 1.76 -16.16 13.62
C GLN A 180 1.05 -16.97 14.72
N ASP A 181 -0.28 -17.05 14.63
CA ASP A 181 -1.16 -17.75 15.55
C ASP A 181 -2.50 -18.04 14.85
N GLU A 182 -3.51 -18.54 15.55
CA GLU A 182 -4.83 -18.92 14.99
C GLU A 182 -5.57 -17.76 14.30
N GLN A 183 -5.27 -16.51 14.66
CA GLN A 183 -5.93 -15.31 14.16
C GLN A 183 -5.11 -14.58 13.09
N TYR A 184 -3.80 -14.51 13.27
CA TYR A 184 -2.94 -13.61 12.51
C TYR A 184 -2.03 -14.34 11.53
N VAL A 185 -2.01 -13.83 10.30
CA VAL A 185 -0.94 -14.07 9.33
C VAL A 185 0.04 -12.92 9.41
N GLN A 186 1.33 -13.20 9.52
CA GLN A 186 2.39 -12.21 9.59
C GLN A 186 3.16 -12.17 8.28
N ALA A 187 3.33 -10.95 7.75
CA ALA A 187 4.33 -10.64 6.74
C ALA A 187 5.43 -9.76 7.34
N VAL A 188 6.68 -9.93 6.91
CA VAL A 188 7.80 -9.08 7.33
C VAL A 188 8.62 -8.70 6.11
N PHE A 189 8.67 -7.40 5.82
CA PHE A 189 9.55 -6.84 4.80
C PHE A 189 10.83 -6.32 5.47
N THR A 190 12.00 -6.80 5.07
CA THR A 190 13.29 -6.43 5.68
C THR A 190 14.27 -5.89 4.62
N ASP A 191 14.97 -4.78 4.90
CA ASP A 191 16.11 -4.32 4.09
C ASP A 191 17.36 -5.17 4.39
N LEU A 192 17.76 -6.01 3.44
CA LEU A 192 18.88 -6.95 3.57
C LEU A 192 20.23 -6.25 3.69
N LYS A 193 20.39 -5.03 3.15
CA LYS A 193 21.64 -4.28 3.27
C LYS A 193 21.81 -3.79 4.71
N VAL A 194 20.74 -3.27 5.30
CA VAL A 194 20.75 -2.84 6.70
C VAL A 194 20.89 -4.04 7.63
N GLU A 195 20.16 -5.13 7.38
CA GLU A 195 20.27 -6.37 8.17
C GLU A 195 21.72 -6.89 8.22
N LYS A 196 22.39 -6.94 7.05
CA LYS A 196 23.79 -7.36 6.96
C LYS A 196 24.72 -6.46 7.79
N ARG A 197 24.57 -5.14 7.68
CA ARG A 197 25.36 -4.18 8.46
C ARG A 197 25.17 -4.39 9.97
N LEU A 198 23.92 -4.50 10.42
CA LEU A 198 23.60 -4.69 11.85
C LEU A 198 24.19 -6.01 12.39
N LYS A 199 24.16 -7.07 11.58
CA LYS A 199 24.79 -8.34 11.94
C LYS A 199 26.31 -8.21 12.10
N GLU A 200 26.99 -7.55 11.17
CA GLU A 200 28.44 -7.32 11.24
C GLU A 200 28.83 -6.44 12.44
N GLU A 201 28.04 -5.43 12.77
CA GLU A 201 28.24 -4.58 13.95
C GLU A 201 28.07 -5.37 15.25
N PHE A 202 27.04 -6.23 15.32
CA PHE A 202 26.81 -7.11 16.45
C PHE A 202 27.95 -8.11 16.65
N GLU A 203 28.39 -8.80 15.60
CA GLU A 203 29.51 -9.76 15.68
C GLU A 203 30.80 -9.08 16.19
N LYS A 204 31.12 -7.88 15.69
CA LYS A 204 32.28 -7.10 16.19
C LYS A 204 32.16 -6.71 17.65
N SER A 205 30.95 -6.39 18.13
CA SER A 205 30.75 -6.10 19.56
C SER A 205 31.00 -7.33 20.45
N LEU A 206 30.58 -8.52 20.00
CA LEU A 206 30.83 -9.77 20.72
C LEU A 206 32.30 -10.15 20.76
N GLU A 207 33.04 -9.92 19.67
CA GLU A 207 34.50 -10.14 19.63
C GLU A 207 35.21 -9.21 20.61
N LYS A 208 34.87 -7.92 20.59
CA LYS A 208 35.45 -6.93 21.49
C LYS A 208 35.15 -7.24 22.97
N GLU A 209 33.96 -7.71 23.30
CA GLU A 209 33.62 -8.12 24.67
C GLU A 209 34.42 -9.34 25.12
N LYS A 210 34.72 -10.29 24.23
CA LYS A 210 35.57 -11.44 24.55
C LYS A 210 37.01 -11.00 24.82
N GLU A 211 37.57 -10.14 23.95
CA GLU A 211 38.92 -9.60 24.14
C GLU A 211 39.11 -8.78 25.42
N LEU A 212 38.04 -8.16 25.95
CA LEU A 212 38.09 -7.43 27.23
C LEU A 212 37.99 -8.35 28.45
N ASN A 213 37.49 -9.58 28.29
CA ASN A 213 37.25 -10.53 29.37
C ASN A 213 38.29 -11.66 29.43
N ASP A 214 39.19 -11.72 28.45
CA ASP A 214 40.39 -12.58 28.40
C ASP A 214 41.64 -11.83 28.89
#